data_AF-C7DBC8-F1
#
_entry.id   AF-C7DBC8-F1
#
_cell.length_a   1.000
_cell.length_b   1.000
_cell.length_c   1.000
_cell.angle_alpha   90.00
_cell.angle_beta   90.00
_cell.angle_gamma   90.00
#
_symmetry.space_group_name_H-M   'P 1'
#
loop_
_entity.id
_entity.type
_entity.pdbx_description
1 polymer ?
#
loop_
_entity_poly.entity_id
_entity_poly.type
_entity_poly.pdbx_seq_one_letter_code
_entity_poly.pdbx_strand_id
1 'polypeptide(L)'
;MLIRDGATLVRSGADVLETIRPAPTPQLELPPQSEPRRLSETAALHSEILNRLGPSPLAENQLIRDLKSAAAIVTPALIDLELEGKITRQSGGLIALSVQ
;
A
#
# COMPACT_ATOMS: atom_id res chain seq x y z
N MET A 1 30.56 4.55 -33.59
CA MET A 1 31.11 3.34 -32.93
C MET A 1 32.44 3.71 -32.26
N LEU A 2 32.44 3.95 -30.94
CA LEU A 2 33.64 3.99 -30.09
C LEU A 2 33.22 3.57 -28.66
N ILE A 3 33.19 2.27 -28.42
CA ILE A 3 33.18 1.69 -27.08
C ILE A 3 34.62 1.75 -26.57
N ARG A 4 35.10 2.91 -26.09
CA ARG A 4 36.42 3.07 -25.43
C ARG A 4 36.47 4.30 -24.52
N ASP A 5 35.55 4.41 -23.56
CA ASP A 5 35.73 5.30 -22.41
C ASP A 5 35.90 4.44 -21.16
N GLY A 6 37.02 4.63 -20.46
CA GLY A 6 37.49 3.77 -19.38
C GLY A 6 36.49 3.64 -18.24
N ALA A 7 35.94 2.43 -18.06
CA ALA A 7 35.23 2.08 -16.84
C ALA A 7 36.24 1.88 -15.70
N THR A 8 35.90 2.39 -14.51
CA THR A 8 36.71 2.20 -13.31
C THR A 8 36.67 0.72 -12.91
N LEU A 9 37.83 0.10 -12.75
CA LEU A 9 37.96 -1.32 -12.40
C LEU A 9 37.70 -1.49 -10.89
N VAL A 10 36.48 -1.87 -10.52
CA VAL A 10 36.09 -2.14 -9.13
C VAL A 10 36.66 -3.49 -8.69
N ARG A 11 37.51 -3.48 -7.67
CA ARG A 11 38.14 -4.70 -7.12
C ARG A 11 37.63 -5.05 -5.72
N SER A 12 36.96 -4.10 -5.05
CA SER A 12 36.27 -4.34 -3.78
C SER A 12 35.18 -3.30 -3.53
N GLY A 13 34.30 -3.53 -2.55
CA GLY A 13 33.21 -2.61 -2.19
C GLY A 13 33.67 -1.23 -1.71
N ALA A 14 34.94 -1.10 -1.26
CA ALA A 14 35.53 0.16 -0.85
C ALA A 14 35.70 1.15 -2.04
N ASP A 15 36.02 0.64 -3.23
CA ASP A 15 36.28 1.46 -4.43
C ASP A 15 34.99 2.17 -4.90
N VAL A 16 33.84 1.53 -4.66
CA VAL A 16 32.52 2.09 -4.99
C VAL A 16 32.19 3.26 -4.05
N LEU A 17 32.51 3.13 -2.76
CA LEU A 17 32.25 4.16 -1.75
C LEU A 17 33.08 5.43 -1.99
N GLU A 18 34.35 5.29 -2.41
CA GLU A 18 35.21 6.44 -2.73
C GLU A 18 34.71 7.24 -3.95
N THR A 19 34.00 6.57 -4.87
CA THR A 19 33.50 7.19 -6.11
C THR A 19 32.15 7.91 -5.92
N ILE A 20 31.34 7.50 -4.93
CA ILE A 20 30.03 8.12 -4.67
C ILE A 20 30.25 9.44 -3.92
N ARG A 21 30.36 10.54 -4.66
CA ARG A 21 30.15 11.88 -4.11
C ARG A 21 28.64 12.06 -3.84
N PRO A 22 28.23 12.68 -2.72
CA PRO A 22 26.82 13.00 -2.51
C PRO A 22 26.37 13.91 -3.64
N ALA A 23 25.45 13.40 -4.47
CA ALA A 23 24.78 14.22 -5.47
C ALA A 23 23.95 15.30 -4.74
N PRO A 24 23.87 16.53 -5.26
CA PRO A 24 22.93 17.51 -4.73
C PRO A 24 21.53 16.89 -4.79
N THR A 25 20.89 16.75 -3.62
CA THR A 25 19.54 16.22 -3.53
C THR A 25 18.64 17.13 -4.37
N PRO A 26 18.00 16.62 -5.43
CA PRO A 26 16.95 17.38 -6.09
C PRO A 26 15.89 17.61 -5.01
N GLN A 27 15.59 18.88 -4.74
CA GLN A 27 14.45 19.23 -3.90
C GLN A 27 13.20 18.83 -4.69
N LEU A 28 12.79 17.57 -4.56
CA LEU A 28 11.49 17.13 -5.02
C LEU A 28 10.48 17.91 -4.19
N GLU A 29 9.70 18.79 -4.83
CA GLU A 29 8.46 19.29 -4.22
C GLU A 29 7.56 18.09 -3.95
N LEU A 30 7.68 17.55 -2.75
CA LEU A 30 6.79 16.51 -2.25
C LEU A 30 5.41 17.16 -2.13
N PRO A 31 4.36 16.57 -2.73
CA PRO A 31 3.01 17.06 -2.51
C PRO A 31 2.72 17.11 -1.00
N PRO A 32 1.91 18.06 -0.53
CA PRO A 32 1.67 18.24 0.90
C PRO A 32 1.24 16.90 1.52
N GLN A 33 1.93 16.51 2.59
CA GLN A 33 1.60 15.30 3.34
C GLN A 33 0.13 15.39 3.74
N SER A 34 -0.66 14.40 3.35
CA SER A 34 -2.10 14.39 3.62
C SER A 34 -2.33 14.50 5.12
N GLU A 35 -3.09 15.52 5.53
CA GLU A 35 -3.35 15.87 6.94
C GLU A 35 -3.87 14.68 7.78
N PRO A 36 -3.62 14.67 9.10
CA PRO A 36 -4.04 13.62 10.03
C PRO A 36 -5.54 13.30 10.02
N ARG A 37 -6.39 14.21 9.52
CA ARG A 37 -7.82 13.99 9.31
C ARG A 37 -8.12 12.74 8.46
N ARG A 38 -7.29 12.45 7.45
CA ARG A 38 -7.49 11.26 6.60
C ARG A 38 -7.24 9.94 7.33
N LEU A 39 -6.31 9.91 8.28
CA LEU A 39 -5.96 8.67 8.99
C LEU A 39 -7.08 8.21 9.92
N SER A 40 -7.71 9.15 10.63
CA SER A 40 -8.86 8.83 11.49
C SER A 40 -10.06 8.32 10.70
N GLU A 41 -10.30 8.88 9.51
CA GLU A 41 -11.39 8.46 8.62
C GLU A 41 -11.15 7.03 8.10
N THR A 42 -9.91 6.72 7.69
CA THR A 42 -9.53 5.36 7.30
C THR A 42 -9.69 4.37 8.45
N ALA A 43 -9.23 4.71 9.66
CA ALA A 43 -9.37 3.83 10.82
C ALA A 43 -10.84 3.56 11.19
N ALA A 44 -11.70 4.58 11.07
CA ALA A 44 -13.14 4.43 11.28
C ALA A 44 -13.77 3.51 10.22
N LEU A 45 -13.40 3.69 8.94
CA LEU A 45 -13.86 2.84 7.84
C LEU A 45 -13.43 1.38 8.02
N HIS A 46 -12.17 1.14 8.41
CA HIS A 46 -11.66 -0.20 8.70
C HIS A 46 -12.49 -0.87 9.80
N SER A 47 -12.78 -0.13 10.88
CA SER A 47 -13.62 -0.62 11.97
C SER A 47 -15.04 -0.94 11.51
N GLU A 48 -15.63 -0.11 10.65
CA GLU A 48 -16.96 -0.36 10.11
C GLU A 48 -17.00 -1.61 9.22
N ILE A 49 -16.01 -1.79 8.33
CA ILE A 49 -15.88 -2.98 7.48
C ILE A 49 -15.83 -4.25 8.34
N LEU A 50 -14.96 -4.29 9.36
CA LEU A 50 -14.80 -5.46 10.22
C LEU A 50 -16.08 -5.77 11.01
N ASN A 51 -16.78 -4.74 11.50
CA ASN A 51 -18.04 -4.90 12.20
C ASN A 51 -19.17 -5.43 11.29
N ARG A 52 -19.12 -5.16 9.98
CA ARG A 52 -20.13 -5.62 9.01
C ARG A 52 -19.93 -7.06 8.55
N LEU A 53 -18.68 -7.52 8.41
CA LEU A 53 -18.38 -8.86 7.92
C LEU A 53 -18.84 -9.96 8.90
N GLY A 54 -18.73 -9.75 10.21
CA GLY A 54 -19.14 -10.75 11.20
C GLY A 54 -18.54 -12.15 10.93
N PRO A 55 -19.15 -13.24 11.43
CA PRO A 55 -18.63 -14.61 11.23
C PRO A 55 -18.97 -15.22 9.85
N SER A 56 -19.72 -14.51 8.99
CA SER A 56 -20.21 -15.04 7.72
C SER A 56 -19.59 -14.29 6.54
N PRO A 57 -19.09 -14.98 5.50
CA PRO A 57 -18.59 -14.33 4.30
C PRO A 57 -19.65 -13.46 3.62
N LEU A 58 -19.28 -12.27 3.13
CA LEU A 58 -20.15 -11.31 2.44
C LEU A 58 -19.54 -10.90 1.09
N ALA A 59 -20.38 -10.74 0.05
CA ALA A 59 -19.89 -10.24 -1.24
C ALA A 59 -19.39 -8.79 -1.15
N GLU A 60 -18.27 -8.47 -1.79
CA GLU A 60 -17.69 -7.11 -1.81
C GLU A 60 -18.73 -6.05 -2.24
N ASN A 61 -19.49 -6.33 -3.31
CA ASN A 61 -20.55 -5.43 -3.79
C ASN A 61 -21.69 -5.21 -2.77
N GLN A 62 -21.97 -6.20 -1.93
CA GLN A 62 -22.98 -6.06 -0.87
C GLN A 62 -22.43 -5.20 0.27
N LEU A 63 -21.18 -5.42 0.68
CA LEU A 63 -20.51 -4.60 1.68
C LEU A 63 -20.45 -3.12 1.26
N ILE A 64 -20.09 -2.83 0.00
CA ILE A 64 -20.06 -1.46 -0.54
C ILE A 64 -21.44 -0.79 -0.43
N ARG A 65 -22.52 -1.52 -0.74
CA ARG A 65 -23.89 -1.00 -0.60
C ARG A 65 -24.25 -0.73 0.86
N ASP A 66 -23.91 -1.64 1.77
CA ASP A 66 -24.26 -1.54 3.19
C ASP A 66 -23.50 -0.39 3.89
N LEU A 67 -22.24 -0.15 3.49
CA LEU A 67 -21.42 0.97 3.94
C LEU A 67 -21.82 2.31 3.31
N LYS A 68 -22.72 2.31 2.32
CA LYS A 68 -23.16 3.50 1.55
C LYS A 68 -21.99 4.36 1.06
N SER A 69 -20.87 3.71 0.74
CA SER A 69 -19.62 4.37 0.36
C SER A 69 -19.26 4.00 -1.08
N ALA A 70 -18.46 4.83 -1.73
CA ALA A 70 -18.00 4.56 -3.08
C ALA A 70 -17.01 3.39 -3.11
N ALA A 71 -17.08 2.53 -4.13
CA ALA A 71 -16.14 1.44 -4.32
C ALA A 71 -14.67 1.92 -4.34
N ALA A 72 -14.41 3.09 -4.91
CA ALA A 72 -13.08 3.71 -4.93
C ALA A 72 -12.48 4.00 -3.54
N ILE A 73 -13.32 4.07 -2.50
CA ILE A 73 -12.90 4.26 -1.10
C ILE A 73 -12.80 2.91 -0.37
N VAL A 74 -13.76 2.00 -0.62
CA VAL A 74 -13.82 0.70 0.08
C VAL A 74 -12.77 -0.28 -0.43
N THR A 75 -12.54 -0.34 -1.75
CA THR A 75 -11.62 -1.33 -2.33
C THR A 75 -10.17 -1.19 -1.82
N PRO A 76 -9.57 0.01 -1.74
CA PRO A 76 -8.25 0.17 -1.12
C PRO A 76 -8.22 -0.23 0.36
N ALA A 77 -9.25 0.14 1.13
CA ALA A 77 -9.35 -0.24 2.55
C ALA A 77 -9.44 -1.76 2.75
N LEU A 78 -10.13 -2.48 1.84
CA LEU A 78 -10.16 -3.95 1.86
C LEU A 78 -8.77 -4.55 1.59
N ILE A 79 -8.01 -3.98 0.64
CA ILE A 79 -6.65 -4.44 0.36
C ILE A 79 -5.76 -4.22 1.59
N ASP A 80 -5.84 -3.07 2.23
CA ASP A 80 -5.08 -2.78 3.45
C ASP A 80 -5.39 -3.80 4.56
N LEU A 81 -6.67 -4.07 4.81
CA LEU A 81 -7.11 -5.07 5.78
C LEU A 81 -6.69 -6.51 5.43
N GLU A 82 -6.62 -6.85 4.15
CA GLU A 82 -6.16 -8.15 3.66
C GLU A 82 -4.65 -8.30 3.87
N LEU A 83 -3.87 -7.26 3.57
CA LEU A 83 -2.43 -7.21 3.83
C LEU A 83 -2.11 -7.26 5.34
N GLU A 84 -2.96 -6.67 6.17
CA GLU A 84 -2.90 -6.79 7.63
C GLU A 84 -3.32 -8.18 8.14
N GLY A 85 -3.84 -9.05 7.26
CA GLY A 85 -4.30 -10.40 7.62
C GLY A 85 -5.62 -10.42 8.39
N LYS A 86 -6.39 -9.33 8.42
CA LYS A 86 -7.67 -9.24 9.14
C LYS A 86 -8.84 -9.80 8.35
N ILE A 87 -8.76 -9.77 7.02
CA ILE A 87 -9.78 -10.33 6.13
C ILE A 87 -9.13 -11.24 5.08
N THR A 88 -9.95 -12.08 4.45
CA THR A 88 -9.54 -12.94 3.35
C THR A 88 -10.52 -12.83 2.19
N ARG A 89 -9.99 -12.91 0.96
CA ARG A 89 -10.78 -13.02 -0.27
C ARG A 89 -10.98 -14.48 -0.62
N GLN A 90 -12.23 -14.90 -0.75
CA GLN A 90 -12.61 -16.24 -1.18
C GLN A 90 -13.07 -16.24 -2.65
N SER A 91 -13.09 -17.43 -3.24
CA SER A 91 -13.66 -17.65 -4.58
C SER A 91 -15.07 -17.07 -4.69
N GLY A 92 -15.38 -16.41 -5.81
CA GLY A 92 -16.68 -15.79 -6.04
C GLY A 92 -16.83 -14.36 -5.50
N GLY A 93 -15.72 -13.72 -5.09
CA GLY A 93 -15.74 -12.32 -4.66
C GLY A 93 -16.32 -12.11 -3.25
N LEU A 94 -16.27 -13.16 -2.44
CA LEU A 94 -16.69 -13.11 -1.04
C LEU A 94 -15.51 -12.65 -0.17
N ILE A 95 -15.83 -11.83 0.81
CA ILE A 95 -14.92 -11.31 1.82
C ILE A 95 -15.32 -11.93 3.15
N ALA A 96 -14.36 -12.47 3.88
CA ALA A 96 -14.58 -13.04 5.22
C ALA A 96 -13.53 -12.50 6.19
N LEU A 97 -13.83 -12.51 7.49
CA LEU A 97 -12.80 -12.32 8.50
C LEU A 97 -11.76 -13.44 8.40
N SER A 98 -10.50 -13.08 8.60
CA SER A 98 -9.42 -14.05 8.68
C SER A 98 -9.52 -14.83 9.99
N VAL A 99 -9.47 -16.16 9.89
CA VAL A 99 -9.37 -17.05 11.04
C VAL A 99 -7.88 -17.38 11.20
N GLN A 100 -7.16 -16.54 11.93
CA GLN A 100 -5.82 -16.87 12.42
C GLN A 100 -5.90 -17.77 13.66
#